data_AF-A0A927FUP2-F1
#
_entry.id   AF-A0A927FUP2-F1
#
_cell.length_a   1.000
_cell.length_b   1.000
_cell.length_c   1.000
_cell.angle_alpha   90.00
_cell.angle_beta   90.00
_cell.angle_gamma   90.00
#
_symmetry.space_group_name_H-M   'P 1'
#
loop_
_entity.id
_entity.type
_entity.pdbx_description
1 polymer ?
#
loop_
_entity_poly.entity_id
_entity_poly.type
_entity_poly.pdbx_seq_one_letter_code
_entity_poly.pdbx_strand_id
1 'polypeptide(L)'
;MTLHPLRMVFAGVALCLATATPLFAQDIDFGDDTSQWAKDGECDDPRFTGSGAADELVDEDRMHDATDCRAAFEAGTVTLAEEKAPPKPAPDTPAPPAAPEPAPVAPSTSSTAPEIDFGDDSSQWAKDGECDDPRFTGTGAATELLDEDRLHDATDCRAAFEAGTVTLSEGSGGGTGDIDFGDDASQWAKDGECDDPRFTGTGAADELVETDRLHDATDCRAAYEAGTVTLADETAPGSTSADTAALTAMAGRIDFGDDTSEWAKDGECDDPDFFGPDVAEEPSAENRMKDATDCRAAFIAGTASFGKASSTATQPAAFDYGNDSSRWANDGQCDDLRFVGPGMAKKLDYEDVMADATDCRTLEEQNDISIREVYTPQYAAGAPYDSSGVDFGDNASAYADNGECDDPRFEGPGAAVTLLDSDRAADANDCKAQFEAGRIVLRDGES
;
A
#
# COMPACT_ATOMS: atom_id res chain seq x y z
N MET A 1 -55.26 -74.81 -14.75
CA MET A 1 -54.52 -74.80 -16.03
C MET A 1 -53.75 -73.48 -16.06
N THR A 2 -52.58 -73.41 -15.44
CA THR A 2 -51.25 -73.58 -16.07
C THR A 2 -50.99 -72.59 -17.21
N LEU A 3 -50.13 -71.59 -16.93
CA LEU A 3 -49.05 -71.00 -17.76
C LEU A 3 -48.61 -69.70 -17.05
N HIS A 4 -47.67 -69.75 -16.10
CA HIS A 4 -46.21 -69.57 -16.20
C HIS A 4 -45.73 -68.20 -16.73
N PRO A 5 -44.71 -67.58 -16.07
CA PRO A 5 -44.44 -66.15 -16.07
C PRO A 5 -43.30 -65.73 -17.02
N LEU A 6 -43.34 -64.49 -17.49
CA LEU A 6 -42.23 -63.85 -18.21
C LEU A 6 -41.24 -63.26 -17.20
N ARG A 7 -40.03 -63.84 -17.14
CA ARG A 7 -38.87 -63.35 -16.41
C ARG A 7 -38.31 -62.11 -17.13
N MET A 8 -38.35 -60.95 -16.49
CA MET A 8 -37.44 -59.83 -16.80
C MET A 8 -36.27 -59.88 -15.82
N VAL A 9 -35.07 -59.99 -16.37
CA VAL A 9 -33.80 -59.90 -15.66
C VAL A 9 -33.45 -58.41 -15.55
N PHE A 10 -33.51 -57.85 -14.35
CA PHE A 10 -32.86 -56.57 -14.05
C PHE A 10 -31.49 -56.85 -13.45
N ALA A 11 -30.46 -56.45 -14.17
CA ALA A 11 -29.08 -56.44 -13.71
C ALA A 11 -28.94 -55.41 -12.59
N GLY A 12 -28.44 -55.85 -11.44
CA GLY A 12 -28.16 -55.00 -10.29
C GLY A 12 -26.97 -54.09 -10.55
N VAL A 13 -27.16 -52.79 -10.32
CA VAL A 13 -26.08 -51.85 -10.01
C VAL A 13 -26.11 -51.69 -8.49
N ALA A 14 -25.16 -52.35 -7.83
CA ALA A 14 -24.90 -52.17 -6.41
C ALA A 14 -24.19 -50.82 -6.21
N LEU A 15 -24.95 -49.81 -5.76
CA LEU A 15 -24.40 -48.56 -5.26
C LEU A 15 -23.97 -48.78 -3.80
N CYS A 16 -22.67 -48.99 -3.61
CA CYS A 16 -22.03 -49.07 -2.31
C CYS A 16 -21.64 -47.68 -1.80
N LEU A 17 -22.09 -47.37 -0.58
CA LEU A 17 -21.51 -46.47 0.45
C LEU A 17 -21.45 -44.96 0.10
N ALA A 18 -21.73 -44.03 1.02
CA ALA A 18 -21.39 -44.05 2.43
C ALA A 18 -22.51 -43.46 3.31
N THR A 19 -22.82 -44.16 4.39
CA THR A 19 -23.44 -43.58 5.58
C THR A 19 -22.44 -42.63 6.22
N ALA A 20 -22.75 -41.33 6.25
CA ALA A 20 -22.03 -40.37 7.08
C ALA A 20 -22.16 -40.82 8.53
N THR A 21 -21.06 -41.34 9.09
CA THR A 21 -20.90 -41.50 10.53
C THR A 21 -20.81 -40.10 11.14
N PRO A 22 -21.59 -39.75 12.18
CA PRO A 22 -21.35 -38.52 12.93
C PRO A 22 -19.97 -38.63 13.56
N LEU A 23 -19.07 -37.71 13.19
CA LEU A 23 -17.82 -37.52 13.90
C LEU A 23 -18.12 -37.11 15.35
N PHE A 24 -17.48 -37.81 16.29
CA PHE A 24 -17.20 -37.44 17.68
C PHE A 24 -18.03 -36.32 18.30
N ALA A 25 -19.10 -36.68 19.01
CA ALA A 25 -19.56 -35.86 20.14
C ALA A 25 -18.47 -35.96 21.22
N GLN A 26 -17.59 -34.98 21.29
CA GLN A 26 -16.81 -34.74 22.50
C GLN A 26 -17.81 -34.19 23.53
N ASP A 27 -17.91 -34.82 24.70
CA ASP A 27 -18.66 -34.24 25.82
C ASP A 27 -17.88 -33.00 26.31
N ILE A 28 -18.16 -31.84 25.72
CA ILE A 28 -17.55 -30.57 26.10
C ILE A 28 -18.24 -30.04 27.35
N ASP A 29 -17.45 -29.75 28.38
CA ASP A 29 -17.93 -29.08 29.59
C ASP A 29 -17.95 -27.57 29.38
N PHE A 30 -19.14 -27.03 29.12
CA PHE A 30 -19.37 -25.60 28.91
C PHE A 30 -19.48 -24.80 30.23
N GLY A 31 -19.55 -25.46 31.39
CA GLY A 31 -19.60 -24.76 32.69
C GLY A 31 -20.98 -24.28 33.14
N ASP A 32 -21.04 -23.09 33.76
CA ASP A 32 -22.25 -22.42 34.25
C ASP A 32 -22.48 -21.02 33.62
N ASP A 33 -23.52 -20.29 34.05
CA ASP A 33 -23.84 -18.93 33.55
C ASP A 33 -23.65 -17.88 34.66
N THR A 34 -22.54 -17.94 35.41
CA THR A 34 -22.33 -17.06 36.57
C THR A 34 -21.54 -15.79 36.25
N SER A 35 -20.98 -15.65 35.05
CA SER A 35 -20.35 -14.41 34.59
C SER A 35 -21.39 -13.27 34.49
N GLN A 36 -20.90 -12.02 34.56
CA GLN A 36 -21.71 -10.84 34.27
C GLN A 36 -22.06 -10.72 32.78
N TRP A 37 -21.29 -11.37 31.91
CA TRP A 37 -21.45 -11.39 30.46
C TRP A 37 -22.28 -12.58 29.96
N ALA A 38 -22.50 -13.58 30.82
CA ALA A 38 -23.32 -14.74 30.46
C ALA A 38 -24.72 -14.37 29.94
N LYS A 39 -25.14 -15.01 28.85
CA LYS A 39 -26.45 -14.81 28.17
C LYS A 39 -26.60 -13.47 27.44
N ASP A 40 -25.53 -12.88 26.97
CA ASP A 40 -25.56 -11.67 26.16
C ASP A 40 -25.60 -11.93 24.64
N GLY A 41 -25.39 -13.19 24.22
CA GLY A 41 -25.45 -13.64 22.83
C GLY A 41 -24.08 -13.95 22.21
N GLU A 42 -23.00 -13.78 22.95
CA GLU A 42 -21.62 -14.09 22.54
C GLU A 42 -21.02 -15.13 23.50
N CYS A 43 -20.02 -15.89 23.05
CA CYS A 43 -19.31 -16.85 23.91
C CYS A 43 -18.11 -16.18 24.59
N ASP A 44 -18.19 -15.93 25.89
CA ASP A 44 -17.14 -15.26 26.67
C ASP A 44 -16.03 -16.19 27.19
N ASP A 45 -16.16 -17.50 26.96
CA ASP A 45 -15.20 -18.48 27.48
C ASP A 45 -13.92 -18.51 26.62
N PRO A 46 -12.74 -18.12 27.15
CA PRO A 46 -11.48 -18.06 26.40
C PRO A 46 -11.00 -19.41 25.86
N ARG A 47 -11.60 -20.54 26.26
CA ARG A 47 -11.35 -21.85 25.65
C ARG A 47 -11.94 -21.95 24.25
N PHE A 48 -12.82 -21.04 23.84
CA PHE A 48 -13.48 -21.05 22.54
C PHE A 48 -13.01 -19.90 21.65
N THR A 49 -12.90 -20.15 20.35
CA THR A 49 -12.53 -19.16 19.35
C THR A 49 -13.47 -19.25 18.15
N GLY A 50 -13.73 -18.12 17.47
CA GLY A 50 -14.53 -18.07 16.26
C GLY A 50 -15.47 -16.85 16.23
N SER A 51 -16.29 -16.74 15.18
CA SER A 51 -17.18 -15.60 14.96
C SER A 51 -18.35 -15.49 15.93
N GLY A 52 -18.52 -16.46 16.83
CA GLY A 52 -19.48 -16.38 17.94
C GLY A 52 -18.83 -16.23 19.30
N ALA A 53 -17.51 -15.99 19.37
CA ALA A 53 -16.82 -15.63 20.61
C ALA A 53 -16.88 -14.12 20.80
N ALA A 54 -16.84 -13.66 22.05
CA ALA A 54 -16.74 -12.24 22.36
C ALA A 54 -15.43 -11.65 21.81
N ASP A 55 -15.45 -10.36 21.47
CA ASP A 55 -14.28 -9.64 20.97
C ASP A 55 -13.16 -9.52 22.04
N GLU A 56 -13.54 -9.49 23.31
CA GLU A 56 -12.63 -9.47 24.46
C GLU A 56 -12.85 -10.73 25.31
N LEU A 57 -11.86 -11.62 25.34
CA LEU A 57 -11.88 -12.84 26.15
C LEU A 57 -10.94 -12.69 27.34
N VAL A 58 -11.45 -12.92 28.55
CA VAL A 58 -10.65 -12.87 29.80
C VAL A 58 -10.71 -14.20 30.53
N ASP A 59 -9.63 -14.53 31.24
CA ASP A 59 -9.49 -15.81 31.95
C ASP A 59 -10.57 -16.02 33.05
N GLU A 60 -11.09 -14.93 33.62
CA GLU A 60 -12.16 -14.93 34.62
C GLU A 60 -13.49 -15.47 34.09
N ASP A 61 -13.74 -15.42 32.78
CA ASP A 61 -14.98 -15.88 32.15
C ASP A 61 -14.93 -17.34 31.67
N ARG A 62 -13.78 -18.01 31.89
CA ARG A 62 -13.60 -19.43 31.59
C ARG A 62 -14.63 -20.29 32.32
N MET A 63 -15.47 -21.01 31.56
CA MET A 63 -16.57 -21.87 32.04
C MET A 63 -17.73 -21.13 32.71
N HIS A 64 -17.89 -19.82 32.47
CA HIS A 64 -18.91 -19.01 33.15
C HIS A 64 -19.98 -18.41 32.23
N ASP A 65 -19.95 -18.78 30.95
CA ASP A 65 -20.97 -18.47 29.95
C ASP A 65 -21.42 -19.73 29.16
N ALA A 66 -22.02 -20.68 29.87
CA ALA A 66 -22.34 -22.00 29.31
C ALA A 66 -23.45 -22.00 28.25
N THR A 67 -24.40 -21.07 28.35
CA THR A 67 -25.56 -21.00 27.46
C THR A 67 -25.15 -20.56 26.06
N ASP A 68 -24.37 -19.48 25.94
CA ASP A 68 -24.03 -18.90 24.65
C ASP A 68 -22.87 -19.66 24.01
N CYS A 69 -21.85 -20.08 24.77
CA CYS A 69 -20.80 -20.96 24.25
C CYS A 69 -21.32 -22.30 23.72
N ARG A 70 -22.32 -22.90 24.35
CA ARG A 70 -22.97 -24.11 23.80
C ARG A 70 -23.71 -23.81 22.51
N ALA A 71 -24.48 -22.73 22.48
CA ALA A 71 -25.25 -22.35 21.30
C ALA A 71 -24.34 -22.03 20.11
N ALA A 72 -23.27 -21.28 20.34
CA ALA A 72 -22.26 -20.93 19.35
C ALA A 72 -21.50 -22.18 18.85
N PHE A 73 -21.15 -23.11 19.75
CA PHE A 73 -20.48 -24.36 19.36
C PHE A 73 -21.39 -25.27 18.54
N GLU A 74 -22.66 -25.41 18.92
CA GLU A 74 -23.67 -26.17 18.15
C GLU A 74 -23.98 -25.52 16.79
N ALA A 75 -23.90 -24.19 16.70
CA ALA A 75 -24.01 -23.43 15.47
C ALA A 75 -22.75 -23.52 14.59
N GLY A 76 -21.63 -23.98 15.13
CA GLY A 76 -20.33 -24.03 14.46
C GLY A 76 -19.69 -22.64 14.28
N THR A 77 -20.12 -21.65 15.05
CA THR A 77 -19.53 -20.29 15.05
C THR A 77 -18.37 -20.16 16.04
N VAL A 78 -18.21 -21.12 16.96
CA VAL A 78 -17.00 -21.27 17.78
C VAL A 78 -16.48 -22.70 17.82
N THR A 79 -15.18 -22.85 18.08
CA THR A 79 -14.46 -24.12 18.28
C THR A 79 -13.61 -24.06 19.54
N LEU A 80 -13.33 -25.19 20.20
CA LEU A 80 -12.38 -25.23 21.30
C LEU A 80 -10.98 -24.91 20.78
N ALA A 81 -10.35 -23.87 21.33
CA ALA A 81 -8.92 -23.64 21.21
C ALA A 81 -8.19 -24.86 21.79
N GLU A 82 -7.24 -25.42 21.04
CA GLU A 82 -6.43 -26.54 21.53
C GLU A 82 -5.47 -26.04 22.62
N GLU A 83 -5.94 -26.04 23.87
CA GLU A 83 -5.14 -25.59 25.01
C GLU A 83 -4.06 -26.61 25.43
N LYS A 84 -2.82 -26.12 25.37
CA LYS A 84 -1.61 -26.54 26.10
C LYS A 84 -1.93 -26.85 27.58
N ALA A 85 -2.12 -28.13 27.90
CA ALA A 85 -2.21 -28.59 29.30
C ALA A 85 -0.88 -28.36 30.04
N PRO A 86 -0.88 -27.92 31.32
CA PRO A 86 0.35 -27.68 32.07
C PRO A 86 1.07 -29.01 32.36
N PRO A 87 2.40 -29.11 32.16
CA PRO A 87 3.10 -30.37 32.39
C PRO A 87 3.27 -30.62 33.90
N LYS A 88 2.65 -31.72 34.36
CA LYS A 88 3.00 -32.41 35.60
C LYS A 88 4.46 -32.88 35.54
N PRO A 89 5.28 -32.73 36.59
CA PRO A 89 6.68 -33.14 36.56
C PRO A 89 6.78 -34.67 36.55
N ALA A 90 7.40 -35.23 35.51
CA ALA A 90 7.76 -36.63 35.41
C ALA A 90 9.28 -36.82 35.56
N PRO A 91 9.74 -37.92 36.20
CA PRO A 91 11.09 -38.06 36.72
C PRO A 91 12.10 -38.59 35.70
N ASP A 92 13.37 -38.24 35.96
CA ASP A 92 14.61 -38.71 35.33
C ASP A 92 14.60 -40.17 34.87
N THR A 93 14.85 -40.42 33.58
CA THR A 93 15.54 -41.62 33.06
C THR A 93 16.10 -41.31 31.65
N PRO A 94 17.33 -41.75 31.30
CA PRO A 94 18.13 -41.16 30.23
C PRO A 94 17.89 -41.75 28.82
N ALA A 95 18.34 -40.97 27.83
CA ALA A 95 18.19 -41.13 26.38
C ALA A 95 18.64 -42.49 25.79
N PRO A 96 17.92 -43.02 24.77
CA PRO A 96 18.42 -44.08 23.87
C PRO A 96 19.24 -43.53 22.68
N PRO A 97 20.14 -44.33 22.09
CA PRO A 97 21.15 -43.86 21.14
C PRO A 97 20.66 -43.82 19.67
N ALA A 98 21.34 -42.96 18.91
CA ALA A 98 21.16 -42.69 17.49
C ALA A 98 21.39 -43.88 16.54
N ALA A 99 20.65 -43.90 15.42
CA ALA A 99 21.03 -44.39 14.08
C ALA A 99 19.82 -44.27 13.09
N PRO A 100 20.02 -44.32 11.76
CA PRO A 100 21.04 -43.69 10.92
C PRO A 100 20.43 -42.81 9.79
N GLU A 101 21.29 -41.99 9.21
CA GLU A 101 21.09 -41.09 8.04
C GLU A 101 20.63 -41.81 6.74
N PRO A 102 19.72 -41.24 5.93
CA PRO A 102 19.54 -41.65 4.54
C PRO A 102 20.30 -40.72 3.56
N ALA A 103 20.97 -41.38 2.61
CA ALA A 103 21.77 -40.80 1.52
C ALA A 103 20.90 -40.16 0.39
N PRO A 104 21.49 -39.37 -0.53
CA PRO A 104 20.86 -38.20 -1.14
C PRO A 104 20.09 -38.50 -2.43
N VAL A 105 18.99 -37.79 -2.64
CA VAL A 105 18.32 -37.64 -3.94
C VAL A 105 18.50 -36.20 -4.42
N ALA A 106 19.13 -36.05 -5.59
CA ALA A 106 19.39 -34.78 -6.25
C ALA A 106 18.29 -34.47 -7.31
N PRO A 107 18.30 -33.28 -7.94
CA PRO A 107 17.38 -32.21 -7.64
C PRO A 107 16.32 -32.05 -8.74
N SER A 108 15.15 -31.54 -8.37
CA SER A 108 14.23 -30.94 -9.35
C SER A 108 14.16 -29.45 -9.06
N THR A 109 14.51 -28.69 -10.08
CA THR A 109 14.63 -27.24 -10.14
C THR A 109 13.36 -26.51 -9.69
N SER A 110 13.50 -25.57 -8.77
CA SER A 110 12.64 -24.38 -8.67
C SER A 110 13.44 -23.26 -8.02
N SER A 111 13.54 -22.16 -8.77
CA SER A 111 13.80 -20.78 -8.34
C SER A 111 14.80 -20.55 -7.21
N THR A 112 15.97 -20.02 -7.58
CA THR A 112 16.82 -19.21 -6.71
C THR A 112 16.01 -18.08 -6.07
N ALA A 113 15.49 -18.34 -4.86
CA ALA A 113 15.15 -17.31 -3.90
C ALA A 113 16.45 -16.64 -3.43
N PRO A 114 16.45 -15.36 -3.05
CA PRO A 114 17.56 -14.78 -2.31
C PRO A 114 17.88 -15.67 -1.10
N GLU A 115 19.16 -15.96 -0.90
CA GLU A 115 19.63 -16.69 0.27
C GLU A 115 19.28 -15.86 1.52
N ILE A 116 18.29 -16.32 2.28
CA ILE A 116 17.83 -15.63 3.50
C ILE A 116 18.97 -15.63 4.52
N ASP A 117 19.34 -14.45 5.01
CA ASP A 117 20.31 -14.30 6.09
C ASP A 117 19.61 -14.48 7.44
N PHE A 118 19.90 -15.60 8.09
CA PHE A 118 19.36 -15.96 9.41
C PHE A 118 20.20 -15.38 10.57
N GLY A 119 21.40 -14.84 10.31
CA GLY A 119 22.25 -14.26 11.35
C GLY A 119 23.04 -15.25 12.21
N ASP A 120 23.17 -14.97 13.52
CA ASP A 120 23.87 -15.78 14.53
C ASP A 120 22.97 -16.23 15.70
N ASP A 121 23.52 -16.87 16.75
CA ASP A 121 22.78 -17.35 17.93
C ASP A 121 23.22 -16.59 19.21
N SER A 122 23.43 -15.27 19.12
CA SER A 122 23.97 -14.49 20.24
C SER A 122 22.93 -13.94 21.22
N SER A 123 21.63 -14.05 20.91
CA SER A 123 20.54 -13.69 21.82
C SER A 123 20.50 -14.60 23.06
N GLN A 124 19.90 -14.10 24.15
CA GLN A 124 19.56 -14.91 25.32
C GLN A 124 18.44 -15.93 25.05
N TRP A 125 17.65 -15.69 24.01
CA TRP A 125 16.51 -16.53 23.60
C TRP A 125 16.89 -17.54 22.51
N ALA A 126 18.05 -17.35 21.87
CA ALA A 126 18.53 -18.28 20.85
C ALA A 126 18.60 -19.75 21.33
N LYS A 127 18.17 -20.69 20.47
CA LYS A 127 18.16 -22.15 20.73
C LYS A 127 17.15 -22.60 21.79
N ASP A 128 16.07 -21.87 21.98
CA ASP A 128 14.99 -22.27 22.88
C ASP A 128 13.86 -23.04 22.18
N GLY A 129 13.90 -23.10 20.84
CA GLY A 129 12.97 -23.83 19.99
C GLY A 129 11.88 -22.98 19.35
N GLU A 130 11.88 -21.67 19.57
CA GLU A 130 11.06 -20.68 18.87
C GLU A 130 11.96 -19.76 18.03
N CYS A 131 11.43 -19.15 16.97
CA CYS A 131 12.17 -18.15 16.19
C CYS A 131 11.93 -16.76 16.80
N ASP A 132 12.94 -16.22 17.48
CA ASP A 132 12.86 -14.92 18.17
C ASP A 132 13.11 -13.72 17.25
N ASP A 133 13.47 -13.97 15.99
CA ASP A 133 13.74 -12.92 15.03
C ASP A 133 12.44 -12.24 14.54
N PRO A 134 12.22 -10.95 14.84
CA PRO A 134 10.99 -10.22 14.50
C PRO A 134 10.70 -10.14 13.00
N ARG A 135 11.67 -10.46 12.14
CA ARG A 135 11.47 -10.52 10.68
C ARG A 135 10.60 -11.70 10.26
N PHE A 136 10.49 -12.73 11.10
CA PHE A 136 9.73 -13.95 10.84
C PHE A 136 8.39 -13.93 11.58
N THR A 137 7.35 -14.41 10.90
CA THR A 137 6.01 -14.57 11.47
C THR A 137 5.51 -15.98 11.25
N GLY A 138 4.64 -16.45 12.14
CA GLY A 138 4.01 -17.76 12.02
C GLY A 138 4.07 -18.56 13.31
N THR A 139 3.57 -19.78 13.26
CA THR A 139 3.44 -20.68 14.43
C THR A 139 4.75 -21.10 15.06
N GLY A 140 5.88 -20.92 14.36
CA GLY A 140 7.21 -21.18 14.90
C GLY A 140 7.94 -19.92 15.37
N ALA A 141 7.31 -18.74 15.33
CA ALA A 141 7.88 -17.50 15.85
C ALA A 141 7.58 -17.39 17.35
N ALA A 142 8.45 -16.72 18.09
CA ALA A 142 8.23 -16.44 19.50
C ALA A 142 6.98 -15.58 19.70
N THR A 143 6.37 -15.70 20.89
CA THR A 143 5.14 -14.95 21.22
C THR A 143 5.43 -13.47 21.43
N GLU A 144 6.57 -13.16 22.03
CA GLU A 144 7.10 -11.80 22.15
C GLU A 144 8.34 -11.71 21.27
N LEU A 145 8.30 -10.80 20.29
CA LEU A 145 9.41 -10.55 19.39
C LEU A 145 10.01 -9.20 19.76
N LEU A 146 11.30 -9.18 20.06
CA LEU A 146 12.03 -7.96 20.38
C LEU A 146 12.95 -7.59 19.21
N ASP A 147 13.04 -6.30 18.91
CA ASP A 147 13.96 -5.83 17.86
C ASP A 147 15.42 -6.18 18.14
N GLU A 148 15.79 -6.30 19.42
CA GLU A 148 17.11 -6.71 19.89
C GLU A 148 17.48 -8.15 19.50
N ASP A 149 16.50 -8.99 19.17
CA ASP A 149 16.69 -10.41 18.81
C ASP A 149 16.76 -10.63 17.29
N ARG A 150 16.64 -9.57 16.49
CA ARG A 150 16.82 -9.59 15.04
C ARG A 150 18.19 -10.15 14.66
N LEU A 151 18.23 -11.14 13.77
CA LEU A 151 19.44 -11.82 13.31
C LEU A 151 20.22 -12.54 14.42
N HIS A 152 19.63 -12.77 15.60
CA HIS A 152 20.34 -13.32 16.75
C HIS A 152 19.80 -14.66 17.25
N ASP A 153 18.90 -15.28 16.48
CA ASP A 153 18.37 -16.62 16.69
C ASP A 153 18.36 -17.48 15.39
N ALA A 154 19.54 -17.61 14.78
CA ALA A 154 19.69 -18.21 13.46
C ALA A 154 19.31 -19.70 13.40
N THR A 155 19.60 -20.45 14.45
CA THR A 155 19.37 -21.91 14.48
C THR A 155 17.88 -22.23 14.43
N ASP A 156 17.07 -21.56 15.26
CA ASP A 156 15.65 -21.88 15.38
C ASP A 156 14.84 -21.22 14.25
N CYS A 157 15.17 -20.00 13.85
CA CYS A 157 14.57 -19.36 12.68
C CYS A 157 14.81 -20.12 11.37
N ARG A 158 16.02 -20.67 11.16
CA ARG A 158 16.29 -21.53 10.00
C ARG A 158 15.46 -22.81 10.07
N ALA A 159 15.43 -23.47 11.22
CA ALA A 159 14.69 -24.72 11.39
C ALA A 159 13.18 -24.50 11.19
N ALA A 160 12.63 -23.42 11.74
CA ALA A 160 11.23 -23.05 11.61
C ALA A 160 10.88 -22.65 10.15
N PHE A 161 11.78 -21.96 9.45
CA PHE A 161 11.58 -21.59 8.05
C PHE A 161 11.63 -22.83 7.14
N GLU A 162 12.60 -23.73 7.34
CA GLU A 162 12.70 -25.01 6.62
C GLU A 162 11.51 -25.93 6.90
N ALA A 163 10.96 -25.88 8.12
CA ALA A 163 9.74 -26.58 8.50
C ALA A 163 8.46 -25.91 7.94
N GLY A 164 8.56 -24.69 7.42
CA GLY A 164 7.43 -23.90 6.94
C GLY A 164 6.50 -23.40 8.05
N THR A 165 6.97 -23.39 9.30
CA THR A 165 6.21 -22.91 10.48
C THR A 165 6.39 -21.42 10.72
N VAL A 166 7.40 -20.81 10.09
CA VAL A 166 7.52 -19.36 9.94
C VAL A 166 7.70 -18.97 8.49
N THR A 167 7.22 -17.79 8.16
CA THR A 167 7.41 -17.08 6.91
C THR A 167 8.12 -15.78 7.20
N LEU A 168 9.06 -15.39 6.34
CA LEU A 168 9.62 -14.05 6.37
C LEU A 168 8.51 -13.07 5.99
N SER A 169 8.16 -12.15 6.87
CA SER A 169 7.06 -11.21 6.64
C SER A 169 7.30 -10.39 5.38
N GLU A 170 6.29 -10.23 4.52
CA GLU A 170 6.39 -9.38 3.32
C GLU A 170 6.48 -7.92 3.74
N GLY A 171 7.73 -7.43 3.75
CA GLY A 171 8.21 -6.25 4.46
C GLY A 171 9.66 -6.44 4.92
N SER A 172 10.11 -7.70 5.03
CA SER A 172 11.46 -8.07 5.45
C SER A 172 12.17 -9.06 4.51
N GLY A 173 11.64 -9.25 3.29
CA GLY A 173 12.12 -10.25 2.32
C GLY A 173 12.61 -9.70 0.99
N GLY A 174 13.65 -8.86 1.02
CA GLY A 174 14.51 -8.58 -0.13
C GLY A 174 14.39 -7.16 -0.69
N GLY A 175 15.17 -6.22 -0.13
CA GLY A 175 15.46 -4.96 -0.81
C GLY A 175 15.79 -3.71 0.01
N THR A 176 15.76 -3.73 1.34
CA THR A 176 16.30 -2.63 2.18
C THR A 176 16.91 -3.27 3.43
N GLY A 177 18.22 -3.49 3.43
CA GLY A 177 18.93 -3.98 4.61
C GLY A 177 19.01 -2.89 5.67
N ASP A 178 18.44 -3.18 6.84
CA ASP A 178 18.62 -2.53 8.15
C ASP A 178 19.14 -1.10 8.15
N ILE A 179 18.21 -0.14 8.22
CA ILE A 179 18.53 1.17 8.76
C ILE A 179 18.85 0.97 10.25
N ASP A 180 20.11 1.08 10.62
CA ASP A 180 20.54 1.16 12.01
C ASP A 180 20.04 2.49 12.60
N PHE A 181 18.97 2.43 13.40
CA PHE A 181 18.41 3.60 14.09
C PHE A 181 19.20 3.99 15.35
N GLY A 182 20.09 3.11 15.86
CA GLY A 182 20.92 3.38 17.03
C GLY A 182 20.23 3.17 18.38
N ASP A 183 20.55 4.01 19.37
CA ASP A 183 20.00 4.01 20.74
C ASP A 183 19.27 5.33 21.06
N ASP A 184 18.77 5.50 22.30
CA ASP A 184 18.12 6.75 22.77
C ASP A 184 19.01 7.55 23.73
N ALA A 185 20.34 7.58 23.52
CA ALA A 185 21.27 8.20 24.46
C ALA A 185 21.36 9.73 24.38
N SER A 186 20.74 10.38 23.38
CA SER A 186 20.73 11.83 23.26
C SER A 186 19.88 12.49 24.38
N GLN A 187 20.15 13.76 24.65
CA GLN A 187 19.29 14.57 25.51
C GLN A 187 17.96 14.94 24.85
N TRP A 188 17.88 14.80 23.52
CA TRP A 188 16.72 15.11 22.69
C TRP A 188 15.91 13.87 22.31
N ALA A 189 16.42 12.67 22.59
CA ALA A 189 15.68 11.44 22.32
C ALA A 189 14.31 11.38 23.03
N LYS A 190 13.29 10.85 22.35
CA LYS A 190 11.90 10.69 22.84
C LYS A 190 11.17 12.01 23.07
N ASP A 191 11.48 13.03 22.29
CA ASP A 191 10.77 14.31 22.31
C ASP A 191 9.71 14.44 21.20
N GLY A 192 9.64 13.46 20.30
CA GLY A 192 8.64 13.34 19.24
C GLY A 192 9.13 13.81 17.87
N GLU A 193 10.39 14.19 17.74
CA GLU A 193 11.06 14.53 16.49
C GLU A 193 12.27 13.60 16.29
N CYS A 194 12.66 13.34 15.04
CA CYS A 194 13.89 12.57 14.74
C CYS A 194 15.11 13.50 14.71
N ASP A 195 15.99 13.39 15.70
CA ASP A 195 17.20 14.22 15.84
C ASP A 195 18.44 13.67 15.11
N ASP A 196 18.32 12.49 14.50
CA ASP A 196 19.44 11.89 13.80
C ASP A 196 19.70 12.60 12.45
N PRO A 197 20.87 13.24 12.25
CA PRO A 197 21.21 13.99 11.04
C PRO A 197 21.26 13.16 9.76
N ARG A 198 21.22 11.82 9.85
CA ARG A 198 21.08 10.96 8.68
C ARG A 198 19.66 10.94 8.14
N PHE A 199 18.66 11.43 8.87
CA PHE A 199 17.27 11.45 8.43
C PHE A 199 16.84 12.85 8.01
N THR A 200 15.92 12.91 7.06
CA THR A 200 15.36 14.17 6.54
C THR A 200 13.86 14.00 6.35
N GLY A 201 13.08 15.06 6.56
CA GLY A 201 11.64 15.03 6.34
C GLY A 201 10.88 15.87 7.37
N THR A 202 9.54 15.81 7.33
CA THR A 202 8.67 16.58 8.22
C THR A 202 8.66 16.07 9.66
N GLY A 203 9.11 14.83 9.88
CA GLY A 203 9.30 14.26 11.22
C GLY A 203 10.72 14.43 11.76
N ALA A 204 11.62 15.11 11.05
CA ALA A 204 12.98 15.41 11.52
C ALA A 204 13.01 16.72 12.31
N ALA A 205 13.89 16.82 13.29
CA ALA A 205 14.07 18.03 14.08
C ALA A 205 14.54 19.22 13.21
N ASP A 206 14.16 20.43 13.62
CA ASP A 206 14.54 21.68 12.92
C ASP A 206 16.06 21.94 12.93
N GLU A 207 16.77 21.47 13.95
CA GLU A 207 18.23 21.62 14.10
C GLU A 207 18.90 20.27 14.33
N LEU A 208 19.45 19.69 13.26
CA LEU A 208 20.17 18.43 13.30
C LEU A 208 21.67 18.65 13.56
N VAL A 209 22.26 17.90 14.50
CA VAL A 209 23.69 17.97 14.82
C VAL A 209 24.34 16.59 14.83
N GLU A 210 25.60 16.52 14.39
CA GLU A 210 26.34 15.25 14.25
C GLU A 210 26.46 14.45 15.57
N THR A 211 26.36 15.11 16.73
CA THR A 211 26.42 14.45 18.03
C THR A 211 25.21 13.58 18.34
N ASP A 212 24.08 13.79 17.66
CA ASP A 212 22.83 13.07 17.88
C ASP A 212 22.61 11.92 16.89
N ARG A 213 23.59 11.70 15.99
CA ARG A 213 23.60 10.55 15.08
C ARG A 213 23.56 9.24 15.84
N LEU A 214 22.59 8.38 15.51
CA LEU A 214 22.31 7.08 16.12
C LEU A 214 21.89 7.16 17.60
N HIS A 215 21.39 8.31 18.06
CA HIS A 215 21.10 8.53 19.48
C HIS A 215 19.65 8.95 19.78
N ASP A 216 18.77 8.79 18.79
CA ASP A 216 17.34 9.02 18.89
C ASP A 216 16.52 7.94 18.13
N ALA A 217 16.77 6.69 18.48
CA ALA A 217 16.26 5.54 17.74
C ALA A 217 14.73 5.41 17.75
N THR A 218 14.09 5.76 18.88
CA THR A 218 12.64 5.59 19.03
C THR A 218 11.86 6.52 18.10
N ASP A 219 12.20 7.80 18.07
CA ASP A 219 11.47 8.80 17.28
C ASP A 219 11.83 8.69 15.81
N CYS A 220 13.11 8.46 15.47
CA CYS A 220 13.51 8.24 14.08
C CYS A 220 12.89 6.99 13.44
N ARG A 221 12.71 5.90 14.20
CA ARG A 221 12.01 4.71 13.70
C ARG A 221 10.53 4.98 13.49
N ALA A 222 9.86 5.58 14.48
CA ALA A 222 8.44 5.91 14.37
C ALA A 222 8.18 6.87 13.21
N ALA A 223 9.03 7.89 13.04
CA ALA A 223 8.94 8.84 11.96
C ALA A 223 9.21 8.19 10.59
N TYR A 224 10.13 7.23 10.50
CA TYR A 224 10.44 6.48 9.28
C TYR A 224 9.30 5.52 8.90
N GLU A 225 8.74 4.79 9.86
CA GLU A 225 7.57 3.91 9.67
C GLU A 225 6.32 4.69 9.28
N ALA A 226 6.16 5.90 9.82
CA ALA A 226 5.11 6.83 9.42
C ALA A 226 5.36 7.49 8.05
N GLY A 227 6.53 7.26 7.42
CA GLY A 227 6.92 7.87 6.15
C GLY A 227 7.17 9.38 6.23
N THR A 228 7.36 9.92 7.44
CA THR A 228 7.59 11.35 7.69
C THR A 228 9.07 11.73 7.68
N VAL A 229 9.98 10.75 7.75
CA VAL A 229 11.41 10.92 7.49
C VAL A 229 11.97 9.83 6.58
N THR A 230 13.05 10.15 5.87
CA THR A 230 13.80 9.26 4.97
C THR A 230 15.30 9.38 5.24
N LEU A 231 16.05 8.29 5.09
CA LEU A 231 17.51 8.30 5.24
C LEU A 231 18.14 9.09 4.09
N ALA A 232 18.95 10.10 4.41
CA ALA A 232 19.57 11.02 3.48
C ALA A 232 20.57 10.35 2.50
N ASP A 233 21.03 9.14 2.79
CA ASP A 233 21.83 8.31 1.87
C ASP A 233 20.97 7.31 1.04
N GLU A 234 19.69 7.16 1.37
CA GLU A 234 18.67 6.62 0.47
C GLU A 234 17.84 7.79 -0.06
N THR A 235 18.46 8.61 -0.89
CA THR A 235 17.76 9.67 -1.62
C THR A 235 16.70 9.05 -2.55
N ALA A 236 15.46 8.98 -2.07
CA ALA A 236 14.30 9.10 -2.94
C ALA A 236 14.23 10.57 -3.43
N PRO A 237 13.85 10.80 -4.69
CA PRO A 237 12.42 11.01 -4.86
C PRO A 237 11.88 10.35 -6.14
N GLY A 238 10.81 9.58 -5.97
CA GLY A 238 9.95 9.20 -7.06
C GLY A 238 10.11 7.75 -7.51
N SER A 239 9.41 6.91 -6.75
CA SER A 239 8.47 5.95 -7.30
C SER A 239 8.97 4.51 -7.48
N THR A 240 8.01 3.62 -7.24
CA THR A 240 8.15 2.19 -7.02
C THR A 240 8.88 1.49 -8.16
N SER A 241 9.28 0.23 -7.98
CA SER A 241 9.82 -0.65 -9.04
C SER A 241 8.99 -0.64 -10.35
N ALA A 242 7.70 -0.31 -10.29
CA ALA A 242 6.84 -0.10 -11.46
C ALA A 242 7.21 1.15 -12.30
N ASP A 243 7.74 2.18 -11.66
CA ASP A 243 8.08 3.45 -12.26
C ASP A 243 9.47 3.46 -12.90
N THR A 244 10.45 2.71 -12.37
CA THR A 244 11.72 2.49 -13.09
C THR A 244 11.49 1.76 -14.42
N ALA A 245 10.55 0.80 -14.46
CA ALA A 245 10.17 0.12 -15.69
C ALA A 245 9.44 1.07 -16.67
N ALA A 246 8.56 1.94 -16.18
CA ALA A 246 7.90 2.97 -16.97
C ALA A 246 8.90 4.01 -17.52
N LEU A 247 9.80 4.52 -16.67
CA LEU A 247 10.87 5.46 -17.05
C LEU A 247 11.87 4.82 -18.02
N THR A 248 12.18 3.53 -17.86
CA THR A 248 12.99 2.79 -18.85
C THR A 248 12.28 2.68 -20.21
N ALA A 249 10.96 2.45 -20.22
CA ALA A 249 10.16 2.45 -21.43
C ALA A 249 10.06 3.84 -22.08
N MET A 250 9.97 4.90 -21.27
CA MET A 250 10.00 6.30 -21.73
C MET A 250 11.38 6.69 -22.27
N ALA A 251 12.46 6.30 -21.60
CA ALA A 251 13.84 6.51 -22.04
C ALA A 251 14.09 5.87 -23.41
N GLY A 252 13.46 4.74 -23.71
CA GLY A 252 13.52 4.12 -25.04
C GLY A 252 12.93 4.97 -26.18
N ARG A 253 12.19 6.04 -25.85
CA ARG A 253 11.58 6.98 -26.81
C ARG A 253 12.29 8.32 -26.89
N ILE A 254 13.25 8.59 -25.99
CA ILE A 254 14.02 9.84 -25.94
C ILE A 254 15.33 9.63 -26.67
N ASP A 255 15.72 10.59 -27.50
CA ASP A 255 17.03 10.62 -28.15
C ASP A 255 18.02 11.34 -27.25
N PHE A 256 18.83 10.57 -26.51
CA PHE A 256 19.88 11.10 -25.63
C PHE A 256 21.17 11.48 -26.39
N GLY A 257 21.27 11.18 -27.69
CA GLY A 257 22.45 11.47 -28.50
C GLY A 257 23.56 10.41 -28.41
N ASP A 258 24.82 10.88 -28.32
CA ASP A 258 26.03 10.03 -28.26
C ASP A 258 26.94 10.39 -27.07
N ASP A 259 28.12 9.77 -26.95
CA ASP A 259 29.10 10.01 -25.88
C ASP A 259 30.39 10.65 -26.46
N THR A 260 30.27 11.74 -27.22
CA THR A 260 31.39 12.30 -27.99
C THR A 260 32.10 13.50 -27.37
N SER A 261 31.59 14.06 -26.26
CA SER A 261 32.27 15.16 -25.54
C SER A 261 33.42 14.64 -24.67
N GLU A 262 34.24 15.56 -24.14
CA GLU A 262 35.25 15.22 -23.13
C GLU A 262 34.66 14.96 -21.73
N TRP A 263 33.40 15.34 -21.55
CA TRP A 263 32.63 15.24 -20.32
C TRP A 263 31.70 14.02 -20.31
N ALA A 264 31.52 13.35 -21.45
CA ALA A 264 30.72 12.14 -21.52
C ALA A 264 31.23 11.04 -20.57
N LYS A 265 30.31 10.38 -19.84
CA LYS A 265 30.62 9.28 -18.89
C LYS A 265 31.44 9.71 -17.68
N ASP A 266 31.31 10.96 -17.25
CA ASP A 266 31.95 11.45 -16.03
C ASP A 266 31.09 11.29 -14.78
N GLY A 267 29.83 10.87 -14.95
CA GLY A 267 28.87 10.62 -13.88
C GLY A 267 27.81 11.71 -13.74
N GLU A 268 27.87 12.79 -14.52
CA GLU A 268 26.88 13.86 -14.54
C GLU A 268 26.30 14.01 -15.95
N CYS A 269 25.02 14.39 -16.08
CA CYS A 269 24.44 14.69 -17.37
C CYS A 269 24.85 16.08 -17.86
N ASP A 270 25.65 16.17 -18.92
CA ASP A 270 26.14 17.46 -19.45
C ASP A 270 25.20 18.17 -20.43
N ASP A 271 24.11 17.52 -20.82
CA ASP A 271 23.20 18.06 -21.81
C ASP A 271 22.34 19.18 -21.20
N PRO A 272 22.44 20.44 -21.69
CA PRO A 272 21.68 21.57 -21.16
C PRO A 272 20.17 21.50 -21.40
N ASP A 273 19.69 20.51 -22.15
CA ASP A 273 18.26 20.24 -22.31
C ASP A 273 17.72 19.31 -21.19
N PHE A 274 18.56 18.89 -20.25
CA PHE A 274 18.19 18.18 -19.03
C PHE A 274 18.35 19.08 -17.79
N PHE A 275 17.62 18.75 -16.72
CA PHE A 275 17.71 19.44 -15.44
C PHE A 275 17.50 18.46 -14.27
N GLY A 276 18.18 18.70 -13.16
CA GLY A 276 18.06 17.88 -11.95
C GLY A 276 19.38 17.78 -11.18
N PRO A 277 19.39 17.10 -10.02
CA PRO A 277 20.58 16.96 -9.17
C PRO A 277 21.76 16.25 -9.83
N ASP A 278 21.51 15.35 -10.80
CA ASP A 278 22.57 14.61 -11.52
C ASP A 278 22.86 15.23 -12.90
N VAL A 279 22.51 16.50 -13.11
CA VAL A 279 22.90 17.29 -14.28
C VAL A 279 24.06 18.19 -13.89
N ALA A 280 25.05 18.32 -14.77
CA ALA A 280 26.23 19.14 -14.55
C ALA A 280 25.84 20.55 -14.06
N GLU A 281 26.58 21.10 -13.08
CA GLU A 281 26.26 22.39 -12.45
C GLU A 281 26.21 23.55 -13.47
N GLU A 282 27.06 23.49 -14.50
CA GLU A 282 27.10 24.45 -15.62
C GLU A 282 27.05 23.73 -16.99
N PRO A 283 25.88 23.23 -17.43
CA PRO A 283 25.78 22.47 -18.66
C PRO A 283 25.93 23.42 -19.86
N SER A 284 26.71 23.01 -20.86
CA SER A 284 27.06 23.88 -21.98
C SER A 284 26.32 23.49 -23.25
N ALA A 285 25.94 24.49 -24.07
CA ALA A 285 25.34 24.24 -25.39
C ALA A 285 26.24 23.41 -26.33
N GLU A 286 27.54 23.33 -26.04
CA GLU A 286 28.50 22.50 -26.78
C GLU A 286 28.40 21.01 -26.44
N ASN A 287 27.86 20.67 -25.26
CA ASN A 287 27.68 19.30 -24.78
C ASN A 287 26.27 18.71 -25.03
N ARG A 288 25.35 19.50 -25.61
CA ARG A 288 24.03 19.01 -26.03
C ARG A 288 24.13 17.72 -26.85
N MET A 289 23.44 16.67 -26.41
CA MET A 289 23.36 15.34 -27.00
C MET A 289 24.71 14.61 -27.12
N LYS A 290 25.70 14.96 -26.29
CA LYS A 290 27.04 14.36 -26.34
C LYS A 290 27.43 13.57 -25.10
N ASP A 291 26.50 13.44 -24.17
CA ASP A 291 26.65 12.65 -22.97
C ASP A 291 25.41 11.76 -22.74
N ALA A 292 25.18 10.87 -23.71
CA ALA A 292 23.97 10.06 -23.73
C ALA A 292 23.90 9.05 -22.58
N THR A 293 25.05 8.52 -22.15
CA THR A 293 25.10 7.49 -21.11
C THR A 293 24.64 8.02 -19.76
N ASP A 294 25.15 9.18 -19.32
CA ASP A 294 24.87 9.70 -17.99
C ASP A 294 23.51 10.40 -17.98
N CYS A 295 23.15 11.15 -19.03
CA CYS A 295 21.80 11.70 -19.17
C CYS A 295 20.69 10.63 -19.20
N ARG A 296 20.94 9.47 -19.84
CA ARG A 296 19.98 8.35 -19.80
C ARG A 296 19.92 7.71 -18.42
N ALA A 297 21.07 7.55 -17.74
CA ALA A 297 21.12 6.97 -16.41
C ALA A 297 20.38 7.86 -15.41
N ALA A 298 20.68 9.16 -15.40
CA ALA A 298 20.02 10.16 -14.55
C ALA A 298 18.52 10.25 -14.85
N PHE A 299 18.10 10.15 -16.12
CA PHE A 299 16.67 10.11 -16.47
C PHE A 299 15.95 8.87 -15.94
N ILE A 300 16.56 7.69 -16.02
CA ILE A 300 15.96 6.44 -15.51
C ILE A 300 15.98 6.41 -13.97
N ALA A 301 16.97 7.04 -13.36
CA ALA A 301 17.07 7.22 -11.92
C ALA A 301 16.09 8.28 -11.38
N GLY A 302 15.40 9.02 -12.25
CA GLY A 302 14.50 10.11 -11.86
C GLY A 302 15.22 11.39 -11.40
N THR A 303 16.54 11.43 -11.50
CA THR A 303 17.41 12.53 -11.06
C THR A 303 17.73 13.53 -12.17
N ALA A 304 17.37 13.23 -13.42
CA ALA A 304 17.35 14.21 -14.51
C ALA A 304 16.02 14.13 -15.28
N SER A 305 15.49 15.30 -15.65
CA SER A 305 14.28 15.44 -16.44
C SER A 305 14.58 16.14 -17.76
N PHE A 306 13.95 15.68 -18.84
CA PHE A 306 14.14 16.24 -20.18
C PHE A 306 13.16 17.39 -20.43
N GLY A 307 13.67 18.56 -20.83
CA GLY A 307 12.85 19.72 -21.16
C GLY A 307 13.59 21.04 -21.05
N LYS A 308 12.95 22.12 -21.53
CA LYS A 308 13.53 23.46 -21.42
C LYS A 308 13.56 23.84 -19.94
N ALA A 309 14.70 24.30 -19.42
CA ALA A 309 14.80 24.95 -18.13
C ALA A 309 13.81 26.14 -18.06
N SER A 310 12.59 25.85 -17.61
CA SER A 310 11.72 26.85 -17.04
C SER A 310 12.31 27.08 -15.66
N SER A 311 12.76 28.30 -15.39
CA SER A 311 13.20 28.76 -14.06
C SER A 311 12.04 28.83 -13.06
N THR A 312 11.11 27.89 -13.16
CA THR A 312 9.93 27.67 -12.34
C THR A 312 9.52 26.21 -12.58
N ALA A 313 10.37 25.26 -12.18
CA ALA A 313 9.87 23.96 -11.74
C ALA A 313 9.17 24.19 -10.39
N THR A 314 8.04 24.89 -10.43
CA THR A 314 7.02 24.69 -9.42
C THR A 314 6.57 23.25 -9.67
N GLN A 315 6.90 22.34 -8.76
CA GLN A 315 6.11 21.13 -8.54
C GLN A 315 4.65 21.47 -8.86
N PRO A 316 3.92 20.71 -9.69
CA PRO A 316 2.52 21.03 -9.96
C PRO A 316 1.89 21.40 -8.63
N ALA A 317 1.45 22.66 -8.49
CA ALA A 317 1.07 23.19 -7.19
C ALA A 317 0.08 22.19 -6.58
N ALA A 318 0.33 21.75 -5.35
CA ALA A 318 -0.54 20.78 -4.68
C ALA A 318 -2.01 21.20 -4.89
N PHE A 319 -2.88 20.23 -5.18
CA PHE A 319 -4.28 20.53 -5.48
C PHE A 319 -4.89 21.36 -4.35
N ASP A 320 -5.48 22.51 -4.68
CA ASP A 320 -6.07 23.41 -3.69
C ASP A 320 -7.47 22.90 -3.32
N TYR A 321 -7.55 22.18 -2.20
CA TYR A 321 -8.82 21.72 -1.64
C TYR A 321 -9.72 22.88 -1.16
N GLY A 322 -9.18 24.08 -0.91
CA GLY A 322 -9.94 25.21 -0.38
C GLY A 322 -10.05 25.20 1.15
N ASN A 323 -11.24 25.50 1.67
CA ASN A 323 -11.55 25.59 3.11
C ASN A 323 -12.95 25.02 3.41
N ASP A 324 -13.38 25.04 4.68
CA ASP A 324 -14.68 24.51 5.13
C ASP A 324 -15.72 25.61 5.36
N SER A 325 -15.90 26.52 4.40
CA SER A 325 -16.84 27.64 4.53
C SER A 325 -18.28 27.32 4.15
N SER A 326 -18.52 26.19 3.47
CA SER A 326 -19.87 25.76 3.13
C SER A 326 -20.65 25.40 4.39
N ARG A 327 -21.97 25.55 4.33
CA ARG A 327 -22.88 25.01 5.36
C ARG A 327 -22.94 23.47 5.35
N TRP A 328 -22.48 22.87 4.26
CA TRP A 328 -22.43 21.42 4.06
C TRP A 328 -21.05 20.84 4.37
N ALA A 329 -20.07 21.68 4.71
CA ALA A 329 -18.75 21.20 5.08
C ALA A 329 -18.80 20.29 6.33
N ASN A 330 -17.99 19.23 6.34
CA ASN A 330 -17.92 18.25 7.42
C ASN A 330 -19.25 17.49 7.66
N ASP A 331 -20.00 17.21 6.59
CA ASP A 331 -21.21 16.37 6.63
C ASP A 331 -20.96 14.90 6.26
N GLY A 332 -19.72 14.57 5.88
CA GLY A 332 -19.28 13.23 5.51
C GLY A 332 -19.47 12.90 4.03
N GLN A 333 -19.77 13.90 3.20
CA GLN A 333 -19.78 13.80 1.74
C GLN A 333 -18.99 14.97 1.16
N CYS A 334 -18.44 14.82 -0.04
CA CYS A 334 -17.81 15.93 -0.74
C CYS A 334 -18.84 16.72 -1.57
N ASP A 335 -19.04 17.99 -1.27
CA ASP A 335 -19.94 18.91 -1.98
C ASP A 335 -19.24 19.71 -3.10
N ASP A 336 -17.91 19.57 -3.23
CA ASP A 336 -17.12 20.27 -4.25
C ASP A 336 -17.19 19.58 -5.62
N LEU A 337 -17.84 20.22 -6.59
CA LEU A 337 -18.02 19.69 -7.95
C LEU A 337 -16.72 19.43 -8.74
N ARG A 338 -15.56 19.88 -8.26
CA ARG A 338 -14.26 19.56 -8.86
C ARG A 338 -13.91 18.08 -8.70
N PHE A 339 -14.62 17.36 -7.83
CA PHE A 339 -14.46 15.94 -7.59
C PHE A 339 -15.58 15.11 -8.25
N VAL A 340 -15.36 13.79 -8.30
CA VAL A 340 -16.32 12.79 -8.78
C VAL A 340 -16.13 11.48 -8.03
N GLY A 341 -17.21 10.75 -7.73
CA GLY A 341 -17.13 9.44 -7.09
C GLY A 341 -18.33 9.13 -6.20
N PRO A 342 -18.38 7.93 -5.60
CA PRO A 342 -19.43 7.53 -4.65
C PRO A 342 -19.50 8.38 -3.38
N GLY A 343 -18.40 8.98 -2.92
CA GLY A 343 -18.38 9.86 -1.74
C GLY A 343 -18.94 11.27 -1.99
N MET A 344 -19.35 11.60 -3.22
CA MET A 344 -19.91 12.90 -3.56
C MET A 344 -21.32 13.08 -3.01
N ALA A 345 -21.65 14.31 -2.61
CA ALA A 345 -23.01 14.70 -2.31
C ALA A 345 -23.90 14.54 -3.54
N LYS A 346 -25.17 14.13 -3.31
CA LYS A 346 -26.13 13.89 -4.41
C LYS A 346 -26.56 15.15 -5.15
N LYS A 347 -26.40 16.32 -4.51
CA LYS A 347 -26.71 17.62 -5.09
C LYS A 347 -25.50 18.50 -4.90
N LEU A 348 -24.88 18.87 -6.00
CA LEU A 348 -23.72 19.74 -6.01
C LEU A 348 -24.17 21.12 -6.46
N ASP A 349 -23.81 22.15 -5.70
CA ASP A 349 -24.05 23.55 -6.03
C ASP A 349 -22.71 24.25 -6.27
N TYR A 350 -22.66 25.18 -7.24
CA TYR A 350 -21.41 25.87 -7.59
C TYR A 350 -20.84 26.72 -6.45
N GLU A 351 -21.70 27.16 -5.52
CA GLU A 351 -21.30 27.93 -4.35
C GLU A 351 -20.46 27.12 -3.35
N ASP A 352 -20.47 25.79 -3.45
CA ASP A 352 -19.74 24.86 -2.57
C ASP A 352 -18.34 24.48 -3.09
N VAL A 353 -17.94 24.99 -4.26
CA VAL A 353 -16.58 24.84 -4.79
C VAL A 353 -15.55 25.42 -3.82
N MET A 354 -14.50 24.65 -3.49
CA MET A 354 -13.45 25.01 -2.52
C MET A 354 -13.96 25.32 -1.11
N ALA A 355 -15.18 24.87 -0.77
CA ALA A 355 -15.85 25.23 0.47
C ALA A 355 -16.14 24.02 1.38
N ASP A 356 -15.65 22.84 1.01
CA ASP A 356 -15.78 21.58 1.74
C ASP A 356 -14.48 20.76 1.68
N ALA A 357 -13.39 21.36 2.16
CA ALA A 357 -12.05 20.82 1.97
C ALA A 357 -11.79 19.54 2.76
N THR A 358 -12.29 19.47 4.00
CA THR A 358 -12.03 18.33 4.90
C THR A 358 -12.63 17.04 4.37
N ASP A 359 -13.92 17.03 4.02
CA ASP A 359 -14.58 15.81 3.53
C ASP A 359 -14.01 15.38 2.17
N CYS A 360 -13.81 16.32 1.24
CA CYS A 360 -13.24 16.01 -0.07
C CYS A 360 -11.82 15.44 0.03
N ARG A 361 -10.98 15.93 0.96
CA ARG A 361 -9.64 15.36 1.17
C ARG A 361 -9.72 13.95 1.74
N THR A 362 -10.48 13.77 2.82
CA THR A 362 -10.61 12.46 3.47
C THR A 362 -11.17 11.40 2.52
N LEU A 363 -12.17 11.75 1.71
CA LEU A 363 -12.77 10.82 0.76
C LEU A 363 -11.85 10.52 -0.44
N GLU A 364 -11.00 11.46 -0.84
CA GLU A 364 -9.98 11.23 -1.87
C GLU A 364 -8.88 10.29 -1.37
N GLU A 365 -8.40 10.48 -0.13
CA GLU A 365 -7.45 9.57 0.54
C GLU A 365 -8.02 8.15 0.69
N GLN A 366 -9.33 8.05 0.92
CA GLN A 366 -10.05 6.77 0.99
C GLN A 366 -10.32 6.14 -0.38
N ASN A 367 -9.99 6.83 -1.47
CA ASN A 367 -10.30 6.44 -2.86
C ASN A 367 -11.81 6.36 -3.17
N ASP A 368 -12.65 7.00 -2.35
CA ASP A 368 -14.10 7.09 -2.55
C ASP A 368 -14.49 8.21 -3.51
N ILE A 369 -13.59 9.17 -3.76
CA ILE A 369 -13.71 10.16 -4.82
C ILE A 369 -12.35 10.38 -5.50
N SER A 370 -12.37 11.03 -6.65
CA SER A 370 -11.18 11.53 -7.33
C SER A 370 -11.38 12.93 -7.87
N ILE A 371 -10.28 13.67 -8.00
CA ILE A 371 -10.27 14.98 -8.67
C ILE A 371 -10.56 14.75 -10.16
N ARG A 372 -11.52 15.50 -10.72
CA ARG A 372 -11.78 15.49 -12.16
C ARG A 372 -10.55 15.99 -12.90
N GLU A 373 -10.15 15.29 -13.96
CA GLU A 373 -8.91 15.51 -14.70
C GLU A 373 -8.64 16.99 -15.01
N VAL A 374 -9.65 17.71 -15.50
CA VAL A 374 -9.54 19.12 -15.90
C VAL A 374 -9.20 20.10 -14.75
N TYR A 375 -9.42 19.69 -13.50
CA TYR A 375 -9.04 20.47 -12.30
C TYR A 375 -7.70 20.04 -11.72
N THR A 376 -7.06 19.02 -12.29
CA THR A 376 -5.74 18.61 -11.83
C THR A 376 -4.67 19.61 -12.30
N PRO A 377 -3.69 19.93 -11.43
CA PRO A 377 -2.54 20.75 -11.83
C PRO A 377 -1.78 20.18 -13.04
N GLN A 378 -1.76 18.85 -13.17
CA GLN A 378 -1.09 18.13 -14.25
C GLN A 378 -1.77 18.40 -15.60
N TYR A 379 -3.10 18.39 -15.65
CA TYR A 379 -3.84 18.74 -16.86
C TYR A 379 -3.61 20.20 -17.24
N ALA A 380 -3.70 21.13 -16.28
CA ALA A 380 -3.41 22.53 -16.56
C ALA A 380 -1.98 22.77 -17.10
N ALA A 381 -1.00 22.02 -16.59
CA ALA A 381 0.39 22.07 -17.06
C ALA A 381 0.61 21.46 -18.45
N GLY A 382 -0.33 20.61 -18.93
CA GLY A 382 -0.28 19.99 -20.26
C GLY A 382 -0.60 20.96 -21.40
N ALA A 383 -1.12 22.15 -21.10
CA ALA A 383 -1.40 23.17 -22.11
C ALA A 383 -0.09 23.72 -22.75
N PRO A 384 -0.10 24.07 -24.04
CA PRO A 384 -1.26 24.11 -24.91
C PRO A 384 -1.64 22.76 -25.54
N TYR A 385 -2.93 22.43 -25.55
CA TYR A 385 -3.45 21.19 -26.13
C TYR A 385 -3.65 21.28 -27.65
N ASP A 386 -3.41 20.16 -28.36
CA ASP A 386 -3.71 20.05 -29.79
C ASP A 386 -5.22 19.96 -30.02
N SER A 387 -5.77 21.00 -30.64
CA SER A 387 -7.20 21.14 -30.94
C SER A 387 -7.59 20.61 -32.32
N SER A 388 -6.64 20.12 -33.13
CA SER A 388 -6.87 19.76 -34.53
C SER A 388 -7.85 18.59 -34.74
N GLY A 389 -8.04 17.77 -33.71
CA GLY A 389 -8.94 16.61 -33.72
C GLY A 389 -10.34 16.87 -33.16
N VAL A 390 -10.65 18.08 -32.71
CA VAL A 390 -11.91 18.40 -32.01
C VAL A 390 -12.80 19.28 -32.89
N ASP A 391 -14.07 18.93 -33.04
CA ASP A 391 -15.06 19.74 -33.75
C ASP A 391 -15.77 20.71 -32.79
N PHE A 392 -15.28 21.94 -32.74
CA PHE A 392 -15.87 23.00 -31.92
C PHE A 392 -17.14 23.63 -32.55
N GLY A 393 -17.46 23.31 -33.81
CA GLY A 393 -18.62 23.85 -34.49
C GLY A 393 -18.45 25.28 -35.02
N ASP A 394 -19.50 26.09 -34.89
CA ASP A 394 -19.54 27.50 -35.30
C ASP A 394 -19.61 28.46 -34.11
N ASN A 395 -19.74 29.76 -34.38
CA ASN A 395 -19.76 30.82 -33.36
C ASN A 395 -21.09 31.59 -33.40
N ALA A 396 -22.21 30.88 -33.60
CA ALA A 396 -23.52 31.47 -33.86
C ALA A 396 -24.39 31.67 -32.62
N SER A 397 -23.97 31.23 -31.43
CA SER A 397 -24.75 31.39 -30.21
C SER A 397 -24.85 32.86 -29.79
N ALA A 398 -25.85 33.19 -28.97
CA ALA A 398 -25.98 34.53 -28.39
C ALA A 398 -24.92 34.80 -27.30
N TYR A 399 -24.27 33.74 -26.84
CA TYR A 399 -23.25 33.77 -25.81
C TYR A 399 -21.84 33.62 -26.37
N ALA A 400 -21.69 33.41 -27.68
CA ALA A 400 -20.38 33.24 -28.30
C ALA A 400 -19.48 34.48 -28.15
N ASP A 401 -18.16 34.24 -28.06
CA ASP A 401 -17.11 35.24 -27.82
C ASP A 401 -17.28 36.02 -26.48
N ASN A 402 -17.83 35.39 -25.45
CA ASN A 402 -17.94 35.97 -24.10
C ASN A 402 -16.73 35.64 -23.20
N GLY A 403 -15.86 34.73 -23.64
CA GLY A 403 -14.66 34.29 -22.93
C GLY A 403 -14.82 33.00 -22.11
N GLU A 404 -16.01 32.41 -22.07
CA GLU A 404 -16.34 31.11 -21.47
C GLU A 404 -16.87 30.19 -22.57
N CYS A 405 -16.64 28.88 -22.46
CA CYS A 405 -17.19 27.90 -23.39
C CYS A 405 -18.63 27.55 -23.00
N ASP A 406 -19.60 27.94 -23.82
CA ASP A 406 -21.03 27.67 -23.59
C ASP A 406 -21.49 26.30 -24.12
N ASP A 407 -20.62 25.56 -24.80
CA ASP A 407 -20.95 24.27 -25.38
C ASP A 407 -21.08 23.17 -24.30
N PRO A 408 -22.27 22.56 -24.10
CA PRO A 408 -22.51 21.53 -23.09
C PRO A 408 -21.66 20.26 -23.25
N ARG A 409 -21.00 20.07 -24.39
CA ARG A 409 -20.07 18.95 -24.61
C ARG A 409 -18.79 19.07 -23.77
N PHE A 410 -18.46 20.27 -23.30
CA PHE A 410 -17.26 20.50 -22.53
C PHE A 410 -17.56 20.64 -21.04
N GLU A 411 -16.55 20.41 -20.21
CA GLU A 411 -16.58 20.69 -18.78
C GLU A 411 -15.23 21.22 -18.31
N GLY A 412 -15.24 22.01 -17.22
CA GLY A 412 -14.05 22.55 -16.61
C GLY A 412 -14.17 24.04 -16.26
N PRO A 413 -13.13 24.63 -15.64
CA PRO A 413 -13.14 26.02 -15.18
C PRO A 413 -13.20 27.08 -16.30
N GLY A 414 -13.04 26.69 -17.56
CA GLY A 414 -13.26 27.56 -18.72
C GLY A 414 -14.65 27.44 -19.35
N ALA A 415 -15.50 26.53 -18.88
CA ALA A 415 -16.87 26.37 -19.37
C ALA A 415 -17.84 27.28 -18.61
N ALA A 416 -18.91 27.69 -19.27
CA ALA A 416 -19.98 28.43 -18.65
C ALA A 416 -20.67 27.61 -17.56
N VAL A 417 -21.11 28.27 -16.49
CA VAL A 417 -21.75 27.61 -15.34
C VAL A 417 -23.15 27.08 -15.69
N THR A 418 -23.83 27.74 -16.63
CA THR A 418 -25.15 27.34 -17.13
C THR A 418 -25.03 26.96 -18.59
N LEU A 419 -25.06 25.66 -18.87
CA LEU A 419 -24.94 25.13 -20.23
C LEU A 419 -26.34 24.83 -20.78
N LEU A 420 -26.61 25.29 -22.01
CA LEU A 420 -27.87 25.03 -22.70
C LEU A 420 -27.62 24.13 -23.91
N ASP A 421 -28.51 23.17 -24.15
CA ASP A 421 -28.44 22.32 -25.35
C ASP A 421 -28.46 23.12 -26.66
N SER A 422 -29.02 24.34 -26.64
CA SER A 422 -29.05 25.24 -27.80
C SER A 422 -27.68 25.80 -28.19
N ASP A 423 -26.71 25.79 -27.27
CA ASP A 423 -25.37 26.38 -27.47
C ASP A 423 -24.33 25.31 -27.86
N ARG A 424 -24.77 24.06 -28.03
CA ARG A 424 -23.95 22.96 -28.55
C ARG A 424 -23.36 23.31 -29.91
N ALA A 425 -22.03 23.22 -30.00
CA ALA A 425 -21.25 23.49 -31.20
C ALA A 425 -21.49 24.89 -31.80
N ALA A 426 -21.83 25.87 -30.96
CA ALA A 426 -22.20 27.22 -31.38
C ALA A 426 -21.32 28.33 -30.76
N ASP A 427 -20.27 27.94 -30.04
CA ASP A 427 -19.32 28.82 -29.36
C ASP A 427 -17.86 28.38 -29.61
N ALA A 428 -17.54 28.19 -30.88
CA ALA A 428 -16.30 27.54 -31.28
C ALA A 428 -15.04 28.30 -30.87
N ASN A 429 -15.07 29.64 -30.85
CA ASN A 429 -13.87 30.42 -30.55
C ASN A 429 -13.47 30.29 -29.08
N ASP A 430 -14.42 30.44 -28.16
CA ASP A 430 -14.14 30.36 -26.72
C ASP A 430 -13.85 28.92 -26.33
N CYS A 431 -14.64 27.94 -26.77
CA CYS A 431 -14.37 26.53 -26.49
C CYS A 431 -13.00 26.08 -27.01
N LYS A 432 -12.61 26.49 -28.21
CA LYS A 432 -11.26 26.18 -28.71
C LYS A 432 -10.18 26.84 -27.84
N ALA A 433 -10.33 28.12 -27.52
CA ALA A 433 -9.35 28.85 -26.72
C ALA A 433 -9.19 28.25 -25.32
N GLN A 434 -10.30 27.88 -24.67
CA GLN A 434 -10.29 27.27 -23.35
C GLN A 434 -9.73 25.84 -23.37
N PHE A 435 -10.02 25.06 -24.41
CA PHE A 435 -9.48 23.71 -24.57
C PHE A 435 -7.97 23.76 -24.78
N GLU A 436 -7.50 24.60 -25.70
CA GLU A 436 -6.07 24.80 -25.93
C GLU A 436 -5.37 25.30 -24.66
N ALA A 437 -6.03 26.11 -23.84
CA ALA A 437 -5.50 26.59 -22.56
C ALA A 437 -5.55 25.55 -21.41
N GLY A 438 -6.06 24.34 -21.64
CA GLY A 438 -6.19 23.31 -20.60
C GLY A 438 -7.21 23.66 -19.53
N ARG A 439 -8.20 24.51 -19.86
CA ARG A 439 -9.24 24.96 -18.92
C ARG A 439 -10.57 24.24 -19.11
N ILE A 440 -10.73 23.48 -20.18
CA ILE A 440 -11.87 22.59 -20.39
C ILE A 440 -11.41 21.27 -21.02
N VAL A 441 -12.18 20.23 -20.78
CA VAL A 441 -12.05 18.92 -21.43
C VAL A 441 -13.38 18.56 -22.11
N LEU A 442 -13.30 17.79 -23.20
CA LEU A 442 -14.49 17.23 -23.85
C LEU A 442 -15.01 16.06 -23.00
N ARG A 443 -16.31 16.04 -22.71
CA ARG A 443 -16.92 14.96 -21.91
C ARG A 443 -16.85 13.62 -22.64
N ASP A 444 -16.71 12.54 -21.88
CA ASP A 444 -16.67 11.19 -22.41
C ASP A 444 -17.90 10.86 -23.27
N GLY A 445 -17.65 10.38 -24.50
CA GLY A 445 -18.69 9.98 -25.44
C GLY A 445 -19.28 11.11 -26.28
N GLU A 446 -18.82 12.34 -26.10
CA GLU A 446 -19.12 13.46 -27.00
C GLU A 446 -18.08 13.53 -28.14
N SER A 447 -18.48 14.09 -29.29
CA SER A 447 -17.62 14.24 -30.49
C SER A 447 -17.79 15.60 -31.13
#